data_AF-A0A7V8JP55-F1
#
_entry.id   AF-A0A7V8JP55-F1
#
_cell.length_a   1.000
_cell.length_b   1.000
_cell.length_c   1.000
_cell.angle_alpha   90.00
_cell.angle_beta   90.00
_cell.angle_gamma   90.00
#
_symmetry.space_group_name_H-M   'P 1'
#
loop_
_entity.id
_entity.type
_entity.pdbx_description
1 polymer ?
#
loop_
_entity_poly.entity_id
_entity_poly.type
_entity_poly.pdbx_seq_one_letter_code
_entity_poly.pdbx_strand_id
1 'polypeptide(L)'
;MADLGANGILGVGPAPYDCGTNCTVSPIASSYYTCPSNGAVCQRTAVTTSQLVANQVPRFPDGYNDGISVAMNNPSGGQATGTLTFGNGGQAPAGTTVLTTTSSGDVQGNFLGRTISDAFFDTGSNGYFFDADASTGLIDCSGNYSGFYCPSQPVSLSAALIGAAGEQATVSFTIANARTLANGGGYALPNLGGTFGSTDVLDFGLPHFYGRTIYFGMDRRSLGVSGAPYVAF
;
A
#
# COMPACT_ATOMS: atom_id res chain seq x y z
N MET A 1 3.32 4.31 17.71
CA MET A 1 3.06 2.89 18.04
C MET A 1 2.01 2.73 19.12
N ALA A 2 2.03 3.51 20.22
CA ALA A 2 0.99 3.43 21.26
C ALA A 2 -0.44 3.59 20.69
N ASP A 3 -0.64 4.57 19.78
CA ASP A 3 -1.94 4.81 19.14
C ASP A 3 -2.35 3.72 18.13
N LEU A 4 -1.39 2.95 17.59
CA LEU A 4 -1.66 1.81 16.70
C LEU A 4 -2.02 0.55 17.51
N GLY A 5 -1.68 0.51 18.81
CA GLY A 5 -1.87 -0.67 19.66
C GLY A 5 -0.99 -1.88 19.30
N ALA A 6 0.02 -1.69 18.44
CA ALA A 6 0.92 -2.75 17.96
C ALA A 6 2.34 -2.60 18.52
N ASN A 7 3.01 -3.73 18.75
CA ASN A 7 4.41 -3.78 19.19
C ASN A 7 5.42 -3.69 18.03
N GLY A 8 4.93 -3.65 16.79
CA GLY A 8 5.74 -3.56 15.59
C GLY A 8 4.87 -3.60 14.33
N ILE A 9 5.48 -3.30 13.19
CA ILE A 9 4.85 -3.36 11.88
C ILE A 9 5.56 -4.45 11.08
N LEU A 10 4.78 -5.39 10.55
CA LEU A 10 5.27 -6.39 9.61
C LEU A 10 5.06 -5.87 8.19
N GLY A 11 6.06 -5.15 7.65
CA GLY A 11 6.07 -4.73 6.25
C GLY A 11 6.42 -5.89 5.33
N VAL A 12 5.49 -6.29 4.47
CA VAL A 12 5.62 -7.44 3.54
C VAL A 12 5.35 -7.05 2.09
N GLY A 13 5.72 -5.81 1.72
CA GLY A 13 5.69 -5.33 0.34
C GLY A 13 6.62 -6.14 -0.58
N PRO A 14 6.60 -5.92 -1.90
CA PRO A 14 7.26 -6.82 -2.85
C PRO A 14 8.79 -6.77 -2.81
N ALA A 15 9.39 -5.72 -2.26
CA ALA A 15 10.84 -5.59 -2.18
C ALA A 15 11.46 -6.61 -1.19
N PRO A 16 12.54 -7.33 -1.55
CA PRO A 16 13.26 -8.20 -0.62
C PRO A 16 14.03 -7.44 0.46
N TYR A 17 14.30 -6.16 0.24
CA TYR A 17 15.03 -5.26 1.14
C TYR A 17 14.40 -3.87 1.07
N ASP A 18 14.42 -3.14 2.18
CA ASP A 18 13.80 -1.83 2.37
C ASP A 18 14.18 -0.74 1.33
N CYS A 19 15.44 -0.69 0.89
CA CYS A 19 15.89 0.27 -0.13
C CYS A 19 16.91 -0.32 -1.12
N GLY A 20 17.06 -1.65 -1.11
CA GLY A 20 17.88 -2.40 -2.06
C GLY A 20 19.30 -1.83 -2.24
N THR A 21 19.77 -1.84 -3.49
CA THR A 21 21.12 -1.35 -3.85
C THR A 21 21.31 0.14 -3.62
N ASN A 22 20.22 0.93 -3.54
CA ASN A 22 20.33 2.38 -3.35
C ASN A 22 21.01 2.70 -2.01
N CYS A 23 20.65 1.97 -0.95
CA CYS A 23 21.26 2.13 0.38
C CYS A 23 22.69 1.59 0.50
N THR A 24 23.16 0.82 -0.49
CA THR A 24 24.54 0.33 -0.51
C THR A 24 25.50 1.25 -1.22
N VAL A 25 24.99 2.15 -2.08
CA VAL A 25 25.81 3.07 -2.89
C VAL A 25 25.77 4.52 -2.39
N SER A 26 24.74 4.92 -1.64
CA SER A 26 24.59 6.28 -1.14
C SER A 26 23.86 6.34 0.19
N PRO A 27 24.19 7.30 1.08
CA PRO A 27 23.36 7.63 2.25
C PRO A 27 22.01 8.20 1.81
N ILE A 28 20.92 7.47 2.05
CA ILE A 28 19.55 7.89 1.71
C ILE A 28 18.84 8.48 2.92
N ALA A 29 17.97 9.46 2.66
CA ALA A 29 17.14 10.05 3.69
C ALA A 29 16.25 8.99 4.36
N SER A 30 16.20 9.01 5.69
CA SER A 30 15.33 8.15 6.49
C SER A 30 15.59 6.63 6.36
N SER A 31 16.80 6.22 5.95
CA SER A 31 17.18 4.80 5.85
C SER A 31 18.14 4.38 6.96
N TYR A 32 19.44 4.63 6.79
CA TYR A 32 20.48 4.17 7.72
C TYR A 32 21.27 5.33 8.32
N TYR A 33 21.54 5.22 9.62
CA TYR A 33 22.30 6.20 10.38
C TYR A 33 23.40 5.50 11.18
N THR A 34 24.59 6.10 11.18
CA THR A 34 25.66 5.73 12.11
C THR A 34 25.71 6.74 13.24
N CYS A 35 25.70 6.23 14.47
CA CYS A 35 25.69 7.03 15.69
C CYS A 35 27.02 6.86 16.42
N PRO A 36 27.81 7.94 16.58
CA PRO A 36 29.02 7.89 17.40
C PRO A 36 28.72 7.49 18.84
N SER A 37 29.56 6.65 19.45
CA SER A 37 29.39 6.17 20.83
C SER A 37 29.51 7.26 21.90
N ASN A 38 30.03 8.43 21.54
CA ASN A 38 30.16 9.59 22.42
C ASN A 38 28.88 10.47 22.48
N GLY A 39 27.76 10.00 21.90
CA GLY A 39 26.48 10.72 21.93
C GLY A 39 26.38 11.89 20.94
N ALA A 40 27.30 11.99 19.97
CA ALA A 40 27.18 12.97 18.89
C ALA A 40 26.00 12.65 17.96
N VAL A 41 25.57 13.66 17.18
CA VAL A 41 24.44 13.55 16.26
C VAL A 41 24.69 12.46 15.21
N CYS A 42 23.79 11.49 15.13
CA CYS A 42 23.85 10.43 14.13
C CYS A 42 23.83 10.99 12.71
N GLN A 43 24.65 10.44 11.83
CA GLN A 43 24.76 10.87 10.44
C GLN A 43 24.23 9.78 9.52
N ARG A 44 23.64 10.19 8.39
CA ARG A 44 23.22 9.24 7.34
C ARG A 44 24.43 8.48 6.82
N THR A 45 24.26 7.20 6.52
CA THR A 45 25.32 6.37 5.98
C THR A 45 24.81 5.38 4.95
N ALA A 46 25.69 4.92 4.07
CA ALA A 46 25.44 3.75 3.24
C ALA A 46 25.81 2.50 4.03
N VAL A 47 25.14 1.38 3.77
CA VAL A 47 25.36 0.12 4.49
C VAL A 47 25.64 -1.03 3.53
N THR A 48 26.20 -2.13 4.01
CA THR A 48 26.35 -3.35 3.20
C THR A 48 25.01 -4.06 3.02
N THR A 49 24.87 -4.90 1.99
CA THR A 49 23.66 -5.72 1.77
C THR A 49 23.28 -6.57 2.99
N SER A 50 24.26 -7.02 3.78
CA SER A 50 24.03 -7.81 5.00
C SER A 50 23.38 -7.03 6.14
N GLN A 51 23.45 -5.70 6.09
CA GLN A 51 22.88 -4.78 7.08
C GLN A 51 21.51 -4.25 6.64
N LEU A 52 21.09 -4.52 5.40
CA LEU A 52 19.79 -4.10 4.93
C LEU A 52 18.68 -4.84 5.70
N VAL A 53 17.64 -4.11 6.09
CA VAL A 53 16.43 -4.69 6.66
C VAL A 53 15.79 -5.57 5.59
N ALA A 54 15.80 -6.88 5.87
CA ALA A 54 15.28 -7.87 4.95
C ALA A 54 13.77 -8.05 5.15
N ASN A 55 13.06 -8.19 4.03
CA ASN A 55 11.72 -8.74 4.02
C ASN A 55 11.77 -10.22 4.40
N GLN A 56 10.86 -10.65 5.25
CA GLN A 56 10.82 -12.03 5.74
C GLN A 56 10.20 -13.00 4.73
N VAL A 57 9.34 -12.54 3.82
CA VAL A 57 8.65 -13.41 2.84
C VAL A 57 9.64 -14.23 2.01
N PRO A 58 10.69 -13.65 1.39
CA PRO A 58 11.63 -14.42 0.57
C PRO A 58 12.52 -15.38 1.38
N ARG A 59 12.46 -15.34 2.72
CA ARG A 59 13.22 -16.20 3.64
C ARG A 59 12.45 -17.45 4.03
N PHE A 60 11.17 -17.56 3.69
CA PHE A 60 10.40 -18.77 3.93
C PHE A 60 10.83 -19.93 3.03
N PRO A 61 10.49 -21.18 3.40
CA PRO A 61 10.71 -22.35 2.55
C PRO A 61 10.08 -22.19 1.17
N ASP A 62 10.59 -22.95 0.21
CA ASP A 62 10.05 -22.97 -1.15
C ASP A 62 8.55 -23.28 -1.17
N GLY A 63 7.82 -22.56 -2.01
CA GLY A 63 6.36 -22.58 -2.06
C GLY A 63 5.68 -21.54 -1.18
N TYR A 64 6.41 -20.88 -0.27
CA TYR A 64 5.89 -19.83 0.62
C TYR A 64 6.62 -18.49 0.48
N ASN A 65 7.54 -18.38 -0.46
CA ASN A 65 8.54 -17.30 -0.55
C ASN A 65 8.43 -16.43 -1.80
N ASP A 66 7.42 -16.67 -2.63
CA ASP A 66 7.20 -16.02 -3.92
C ASP A 66 6.20 -14.86 -3.87
N GLY A 67 5.45 -14.73 -2.78
CA GLY A 67 4.41 -13.71 -2.66
C GLY A 67 3.59 -13.87 -1.39
N ILE A 68 2.57 -13.02 -1.29
CA ILE A 68 1.51 -13.13 -0.29
C ILE A 68 0.14 -12.92 -0.93
N SER A 69 -0.91 -13.35 -0.24
CA SER A 69 -2.28 -12.94 -0.53
C SER A 69 -2.98 -12.43 0.74
N VAL A 70 -3.69 -11.32 0.64
CA VAL A 70 -4.54 -10.78 1.70
C VAL A 70 -5.99 -10.98 1.29
N ALA A 71 -6.72 -11.85 2.00
CA ALA A 71 -8.14 -12.08 1.79
C ALA A 71 -8.93 -11.49 2.96
N MET A 72 -9.75 -10.48 2.71
CA MET A 72 -10.58 -9.85 3.75
C MET A 72 -12.06 -10.06 3.46
N ASN A 73 -12.81 -10.43 4.48
CA ASN A 73 -14.26 -10.45 4.43
C ASN A 73 -14.81 -9.03 4.37
N ASN A 74 -16.04 -8.89 3.85
CA ASN A 74 -16.77 -7.64 3.97
C ASN A 74 -17.00 -7.29 5.46
N PRO A 75 -16.87 -6.02 5.85
CA PRO A 75 -17.17 -5.58 7.19
C PRO A 75 -18.60 -5.95 7.61
N SER A 76 -18.75 -6.51 8.80
CA SER A 76 -20.02 -6.82 9.43
C SER A 76 -20.04 -6.25 10.85
N GLY A 77 -21.07 -5.47 11.18
CA GLY A 77 -21.16 -4.78 12.47
C GLY A 77 -19.96 -3.85 12.77
N GLY A 78 -19.34 -3.28 11.74
CA GLY A 78 -18.17 -2.40 11.90
C GLY A 78 -16.84 -3.12 12.12
N GLN A 79 -16.78 -4.43 11.96
CA GLN A 79 -15.55 -5.24 12.09
C GLN A 79 -15.30 -6.03 10.81
N ALA A 80 -14.03 -6.26 10.48
CA ALA A 80 -13.63 -7.12 9.38
C ALA A 80 -12.64 -8.19 9.87
N THR A 81 -12.70 -9.36 9.26
CA THR A 81 -11.78 -10.47 9.48
C THR A 81 -11.19 -10.90 8.15
N GLY A 82 -10.04 -11.56 8.19
CA GLY A 82 -9.38 -12.02 6.99
C GLY A 82 -8.16 -12.87 7.29
N THR A 83 -7.41 -13.18 6.23
CA THR A 83 -6.20 -14.00 6.29
C THR A 83 -5.09 -13.37 5.47
N LEU A 84 -3.88 -13.42 6.02
CA LEU A 84 -2.64 -13.25 5.26
C LEU A 84 -2.09 -14.66 4.99
N THR A 85 -1.95 -15.01 3.72
CA THR A 85 -1.34 -16.27 3.28
C THR A 85 0.01 -15.97 2.65
N PHE A 86 1.02 -16.75 3.02
CA PHE A 86 2.34 -16.70 2.39
C PHE A 86 2.41 -17.74 1.27
N GLY A 87 2.99 -17.33 0.14
CA GLY A 87 3.11 -18.14 -1.06
C GLY A 87 1.92 -18.00 -2.01
N ASN A 88 2.21 -17.77 -3.29
CA ASN A 88 1.20 -17.68 -4.36
C ASN A 88 1.31 -18.84 -5.37
N GLY A 89 2.28 -19.75 -5.20
CA GLY A 89 2.46 -20.89 -6.11
C GLY A 89 3.22 -20.55 -7.40
N GLY A 90 4.01 -19.47 -7.38
CA GLY A 90 4.92 -19.02 -8.43
C GLY A 90 4.36 -17.94 -9.35
N GLN A 91 3.05 -17.73 -9.36
CA GLN A 91 2.37 -16.79 -10.26
C GLN A 91 1.02 -16.36 -9.67
N ALA A 92 0.43 -15.29 -10.21
CA ALA A 92 -0.93 -14.89 -9.85
C ALA A 92 -1.94 -16.01 -10.22
N PRO A 93 -3.01 -16.22 -9.43
CA PRO A 93 -4.03 -17.20 -9.76
C PRO A 93 -4.72 -16.94 -11.10
N ALA A 94 -5.17 -18.01 -11.77
CA ALA A 94 -5.91 -17.87 -13.01
C ALA A 94 -7.22 -17.10 -12.81
N GLY A 95 -7.53 -16.17 -13.71
CA GLY A 95 -8.76 -15.37 -13.69
C GLY A 95 -8.67 -14.07 -12.90
N THR A 96 -7.54 -13.76 -12.27
CA THR A 96 -7.28 -12.43 -11.70
C THR A 96 -6.79 -11.46 -12.76
N THR A 97 -7.09 -10.17 -12.58
CA THR A 97 -6.37 -9.09 -13.27
C THR A 97 -4.99 -8.97 -12.65
N VAL A 98 -3.94 -8.89 -13.47
CA VAL A 98 -2.55 -8.79 -13.00
C VAL A 98 -1.95 -7.50 -13.53
N LEU A 99 -1.36 -6.71 -12.65
CA LEU A 99 -0.57 -5.53 -13.00
C LEU A 99 0.86 -5.75 -12.50
N THR A 100 1.83 -5.73 -13.41
CA THR A 100 3.25 -5.69 -13.03
C THR A 100 3.53 -4.37 -12.30
N THR A 101 4.31 -4.40 -11.22
CA THR A 101 4.61 -3.22 -10.40
C THR A 101 6.08 -2.80 -10.53
N THR A 102 6.42 -1.64 -9.97
CA THR A 102 7.80 -1.28 -9.62
C THR A 102 8.33 -2.22 -8.53
N SER A 103 9.64 -2.13 -8.24
CA SER A 103 10.26 -2.84 -7.11
C SER A 103 9.66 -2.45 -5.75
N SER A 104 9.09 -1.25 -5.64
CA SER A 104 8.41 -0.76 -4.45
C SER A 104 6.96 -1.23 -4.35
N GLY A 105 6.38 -1.74 -5.44
CA GLY A 105 5.00 -2.23 -5.50
C GLY A 105 4.00 -1.29 -6.16
N ASP A 106 4.48 -0.23 -6.79
CA ASP A 106 3.63 0.81 -7.38
C ASP A 106 3.26 0.47 -8.83
N VAL A 107 2.09 0.94 -9.25
CA VAL A 107 1.67 1.04 -10.65
C VAL A 107 1.42 2.51 -10.99
N GLN A 108 1.38 2.85 -12.27
CA GLN A 108 1.01 4.19 -12.73
C GLN A 108 -0.47 4.22 -13.09
N GLY A 109 -1.00 5.39 -13.47
CA GLY A 109 -2.36 5.45 -13.97
C GLY A 109 -2.85 6.82 -14.40
N ASN A 110 -4.13 6.89 -14.70
CA ASN A 110 -4.90 8.10 -14.81
C ASN A 110 -6.04 8.08 -13.78
N PHE A 111 -6.14 9.16 -13.01
CA PHE A 111 -7.17 9.33 -12.00
C PHE A 111 -7.57 10.80 -11.92
N LEU A 112 -8.87 11.08 -11.82
CA LEU A 112 -9.42 12.44 -11.81
C LEU A 112 -8.91 13.32 -12.97
N GLY A 113 -8.74 12.73 -14.16
CA GLY A 113 -8.33 13.44 -15.37
C GLY A 113 -6.84 13.79 -15.44
N ARG A 114 -6.02 13.32 -14.50
CA ARG A 114 -4.56 13.51 -14.49
C ARG A 114 -3.82 12.18 -14.45
N THR A 115 -2.57 12.20 -14.93
CA THR A 115 -1.64 11.09 -14.71
C THR A 115 -1.22 11.06 -13.25
N ILE A 116 -1.15 9.87 -12.68
CA ILE A 116 -0.56 9.61 -11.36
C ILE A 116 0.65 8.70 -11.56
N SER A 117 1.76 9.03 -10.89
CA SER A 117 2.99 8.23 -10.96
C SER A 117 2.94 7.02 -10.05
N ASP A 118 2.22 7.14 -8.93
CA ASP A 118 2.25 6.15 -7.86
C ASP A 118 0.84 5.80 -7.42
N ALA A 119 0.39 4.61 -7.79
CA ALA A 119 -0.77 3.96 -7.22
C ALA A 119 -0.33 2.67 -6.55
N PHE A 120 -0.68 2.48 -5.30
CA PHE A 120 -0.25 1.34 -4.51
C PHE A 120 -1.35 0.85 -3.57
N PHE A 121 -1.20 -0.37 -3.09
CA PHE A 121 -2.20 -1.09 -2.32
C PHE A 121 -1.65 -1.35 -0.92
N ASP A 122 -2.08 -0.57 0.07
CA ASP A 122 -1.50 -0.56 1.40
C ASP A 122 -2.52 -0.93 2.49
N THR A 123 -2.41 -2.14 3.03
CA THR A 123 -3.24 -2.55 4.18
C THR A 123 -2.99 -1.74 5.46
N GLY A 124 -1.88 -0.99 5.54
CA GLY A 124 -1.54 -0.10 6.65
C GLY A 124 -2.32 1.22 6.65
N SER A 125 -2.79 1.65 5.48
CA SER A 125 -3.65 2.84 5.33
C SER A 125 -5.09 2.51 5.67
N ASN A 126 -5.71 3.28 6.57
CA ASN A 126 -7.08 3.02 7.02
C ASN A 126 -8.17 3.51 6.03
N GLY A 127 -7.77 4.25 4.98
CA GLY A 127 -8.63 4.94 4.03
C GLY A 127 -8.06 4.87 2.61
N TYR A 128 -8.87 5.23 1.62
CA TYR A 128 -8.34 5.62 0.31
C TYR A 128 -7.72 7.01 0.44
N PHE A 129 -6.44 7.20 0.07
CA PHE A 129 -5.81 8.52 0.14
C PHE A 129 -5.39 9.02 -1.23
N PHE A 130 -5.85 10.23 -1.55
CA PHE A 130 -5.58 10.94 -2.79
C PHE A 130 -5.97 12.39 -2.58
N ASP A 131 -5.47 13.32 -3.38
CA ASP A 131 -6.01 14.68 -3.39
C ASP A 131 -7.09 14.80 -4.48
N ALA A 132 -8.13 15.59 -4.21
CA ALA A 132 -9.23 15.85 -5.12
C ALA A 132 -9.51 17.35 -5.16
N ASP A 133 -9.99 17.84 -6.30
CA ASP A 133 -10.47 19.21 -6.39
C ASP A 133 -11.96 19.31 -6.06
N ALA A 134 -12.43 20.56 -5.93
CA ALA A 134 -13.82 20.86 -5.59
C ALA A 134 -14.84 20.35 -6.64
N SER A 135 -14.42 20.05 -7.88
CA SER A 135 -15.32 19.57 -8.93
C SER A 135 -15.81 18.14 -8.68
N THR A 136 -15.08 17.37 -7.87
CA THR A 136 -15.46 16.00 -7.49
C THR A 136 -16.61 15.95 -6.47
N GLY A 137 -16.93 17.07 -5.81
CA GLY A 137 -17.88 17.11 -4.70
C GLY A 137 -17.34 16.50 -3.40
N LEU A 138 -16.07 16.08 -3.36
CA LEU A 138 -15.36 15.73 -2.15
C LEU A 138 -14.94 17.00 -1.42
N ILE A 139 -15.50 17.19 -0.24
CA ILE A 139 -15.20 18.35 0.62
C ILE A 139 -14.42 17.82 1.81
N ASP A 140 -13.35 18.51 2.21
CA ASP A 140 -12.59 18.15 3.39
C ASP A 140 -13.43 18.28 4.66
N CYS A 141 -13.31 17.30 5.54
CA CYS A 141 -13.84 17.39 6.89
C CYS A 141 -13.07 18.45 7.70
N SER A 142 -13.75 19.03 8.69
CA SER A 142 -13.14 19.93 9.68
C SER A 142 -13.09 19.30 11.08
N GLY A 143 -12.25 19.88 11.96
CA GLY A 143 -12.10 19.46 13.36
C GLY A 143 -11.40 18.11 13.49
N ASN A 144 -11.94 17.22 14.33
CA ASN A 144 -11.34 15.92 14.64
C ASN A 144 -11.20 14.95 13.45
N TYR A 145 -11.81 15.27 12.31
CA TYR A 145 -11.73 14.48 11.08
C TYR A 145 -10.93 15.17 9.98
N SER A 146 -10.23 16.26 10.29
CA SER A 146 -9.36 16.96 9.33
C SER A 146 -8.40 15.97 8.66
N GLY A 147 -8.24 16.09 7.34
CA GLY A 147 -7.49 15.14 6.51
C GLY A 147 -8.35 14.04 5.87
N PHE A 148 -9.63 13.91 6.25
CA PHE A 148 -10.59 13.02 5.58
C PHE A 148 -11.64 13.79 4.79
N TYR A 149 -12.35 13.09 3.90
CA TYR A 149 -13.45 13.64 3.12
C TYR A 149 -14.82 13.50 3.80
N CYS A 150 -15.60 14.57 3.75
CA CYS A 150 -16.97 14.71 4.27
C CYS A 150 -17.93 15.18 3.16
N PRO A 151 -18.07 14.46 2.03
CA PRO A 151 -19.04 14.85 1.01
C PRO A 151 -20.48 14.79 1.57
N SER A 152 -21.39 15.55 0.96
CA SER A 152 -22.82 15.56 1.36
C SER A 152 -23.58 14.31 0.92
N GLN A 153 -23.10 13.63 -0.12
CA GLN A 153 -23.57 12.34 -0.62
C GLN A 153 -22.36 11.47 -0.98
N PRO A 154 -22.47 10.13 -0.95
CA PRO A 154 -21.38 9.26 -1.39
C PRO A 154 -20.96 9.57 -2.84
N VAL A 155 -19.66 9.69 -3.08
CA VAL A 155 -19.07 9.99 -4.38
C VAL A 155 -18.42 8.72 -4.93
N SER A 156 -18.87 8.27 -6.11
CA SER A 156 -18.26 7.13 -6.80
C SER A 156 -17.16 7.60 -7.74
N LEU A 157 -16.01 6.93 -7.69
CA LEU A 157 -14.79 7.27 -8.39
C LEU A 157 -14.26 6.04 -9.13
N SER A 158 -13.43 6.28 -10.14
CA SER A 158 -12.76 5.22 -10.89
C SER A 158 -11.37 5.66 -11.30
N ALA A 159 -10.38 4.79 -11.09
CA ALA A 159 -9.00 4.97 -11.53
C ALA A 159 -8.67 3.99 -12.66
N ALA A 160 -7.99 4.46 -13.70
CA ALA A 160 -7.44 3.62 -14.75
C ALA A 160 -5.95 3.38 -14.43
N LEU A 161 -5.61 2.17 -14.02
CA LEU A 161 -4.27 1.77 -13.63
C LEU A 161 -3.53 1.15 -14.81
N ILE A 162 -2.22 1.38 -14.86
CA ILE A 162 -1.30 0.91 -15.88
C ILE A 162 -0.10 0.25 -15.18
N GLY A 163 0.03 -1.06 -15.35
CA GLY A 163 1.16 -1.83 -14.88
C GLY A 163 2.45 -1.47 -15.63
N ALA A 164 3.59 -1.82 -15.04
CA ALA A 164 4.91 -1.50 -15.57
C ALA A 164 5.20 -2.16 -16.94
N ALA A 165 4.49 -3.24 -17.30
CA ALA A 165 4.58 -3.87 -18.62
C ALA A 165 3.41 -3.47 -19.55
N GLY A 166 2.63 -2.46 -19.19
CA GLY A 166 1.54 -1.89 -19.99
C GLY A 166 0.18 -2.57 -19.79
N GLU A 167 0.05 -3.47 -18.81
CA GLU A 167 -1.23 -4.04 -18.41
C GLU A 167 -2.17 -2.94 -17.92
N GLN A 168 -3.47 -3.10 -18.14
CA GLN A 168 -4.45 -2.08 -17.76
C GLN A 168 -5.55 -2.67 -16.90
N ALA A 169 -5.95 -1.93 -15.88
CA ALA A 169 -7.09 -2.26 -15.04
C ALA A 169 -7.89 -1.00 -14.74
N THR A 170 -9.19 -1.15 -14.52
CA THR A 170 -10.03 -0.07 -13.99
C THR A 170 -10.50 -0.46 -12.60
N VAL A 171 -10.23 0.39 -11.63
CA VAL A 171 -10.59 0.18 -10.23
C VAL A 171 -11.61 1.22 -9.81
N SER A 172 -12.80 0.78 -9.42
CA SER A 172 -13.86 1.65 -8.93
C SER A 172 -14.03 1.53 -7.41
N PHE A 173 -14.34 2.66 -6.78
CA PHE A 173 -14.57 2.76 -5.33
C PHE A 173 -15.48 3.95 -5.02
N THR A 174 -15.97 4.02 -3.78
CA THR A 174 -16.87 5.07 -3.33
C THR A 174 -16.33 5.67 -2.04
N ILE A 175 -16.38 7.00 -1.94
CA ILE A 175 -16.06 7.74 -0.72
C ILE A 175 -17.34 8.24 -0.08
N ALA A 176 -17.51 7.97 1.21
CA ALA A 176 -18.64 8.43 2.00
C ALA A 176 -18.17 9.43 3.07
N ASN A 177 -19.13 10.05 3.75
CA ASN A 177 -18.84 11.04 4.76
C ASN A 177 -18.11 10.43 5.98
N ALA A 178 -16.85 10.79 6.19
CA ALA A 178 -16.02 10.22 7.25
C ALA A 178 -16.59 10.45 8.65
N ARG A 179 -17.24 11.59 8.90
CA ARG A 179 -17.90 11.87 10.19
C ARG A 179 -19.04 10.90 10.44
N THR A 180 -19.88 10.65 9.43
CA THR A 180 -20.97 9.68 9.53
C THR A 180 -20.43 8.27 9.76
N LEU A 181 -19.39 7.86 9.02
CA LEU A 181 -18.76 6.55 9.16
C LEU A 181 -18.19 6.34 10.57
N ALA A 182 -17.38 7.29 11.07
CA ALA A 182 -16.74 7.18 12.36
C ALA A 182 -17.73 7.23 13.54
N ASN A 183 -18.81 8.00 13.42
CA ASN A 183 -19.88 8.05 14.42
C ASN A 183 -20.77 6.79 14.41
N GLY A 184 -20.66 5.93 13.40
CA GLY A 184 -21.34 4.65 13.34
C GLY A 184 -20.79 3.59 14.31
N GLY A 185 -19.68 3.87 15.00
CA GLY A 185 -19.10 3.00 16.03
C GLY A 185 -18.31 1.79 15.50
N GLY A 186 -18.10 1.70 14.19
CA GLY A 186 -17.30 0.66 13.55
C GLY A 186 -15.82 1.05 13.39
N TYR A 187 -14.95 0.05 13.29
CA TYR A 187 -13.51 0.18 13.06
C TYR A 187 -13.13 -0.10 11.60
N ALA A 188 -13.89 -0.97 10.92
CA ALA A 188 -13.70 -1.28 9.52
C ALA A 188 -14.63 -0.40 8.66
N LEU A 189 -14.06 0.59 7.96
CA LEU A 189 -14.79 1.66 7.27
C LEU A 189 -14.59 1.61 5.75
N PRO A 190 -15.40 0.84 4.99
CA PRO A 190 -15.15 0.54 3.57
C PRO A 190 -15.20 1.72 2.58
N ASN A 191 -15.67 2.88 3.00
CA ASN A 191 -15.77 4.07 2.15
C ASN A 191 -15.05 5.29 2.75
N LEU A 192 -14.14 5.05 3.69
CA LEU A 192 -13.30 6.11 4.24
C LEU A 192 -12.28 6.54 3.20
N GLY A 193 -12.15 7.84 2.98
CA GLY A 193 -11.04 8.39 2.21
C GLY A 193 -10.66 9.79 2.68
N GLY A 194 -9.48 10.22 2.29
CA GLY A 194 -8.89 11.48 2.73
C GLY A 194 -7.78 11.98 1.81
N THR A 195 -7.22 13.13 2.19
CA THR A 195 -6.16 13.78 1.42
C THR A 195 -4.82 13.09 1.65
N PHE A 196 -4.04 12.94 0.58
CA PHE A 196 -2.68 12.39 0.67
C PHE A 196 -1.63 13.49 0.85
N GLY A 197 -1.84 14.67 0.24
CA GLY A 197 -0.87 15.75 0.17
C GLY A 197 0.02 15.72 -1.09
N SER A 198 -0.35 14.91 -2.07
CA SER A 198 0.23 14.87 -3.42
C SER A 198 -0.82 14.51 -4.46
N THR A 199 -0.86 15.27 -5.56
CA THR A 199 -1.70 14.96 -6.73
C THR A 199 -1.15 13.81 -7.59
N ASP A 200 0.02 13.29 -7.29
CA ASP A 200 0.63 12.24 -8.11
C ASP A 200 0.37 10.84 -7.54
N VAL A 201 -0.32 10.76 -6.38
CA VAL A 201 -0.49 9.54 -5.59
C VAL A 201 -1.95 9.13 -5.47
N LEU A 202 -2.19 7.82 -5.56
CA LEU A 202 -3.42 7.14 -5.14
C LEU A 202 -3.09 5.93 -4.26
N ASP A 203 -3.40 6.04 -2.98
CA ASP A 203 -3.25 4.98 -2.00
C ASP A 203 -4.57 4.20 -1.86
N PHE A 204 -4.56 2.95 -2.30
CA PHE A 204 -5.63 1.99 -2.04
C PHE A 204 -5.45 1.35 -0.67
N GLY A 205 -5.93 2.02 0.37
CA GLY A 205 -5.87 1.52 1.73
C GLY A 205 -6.75 0.29 2.02
N LEU A 206 -6.82 -0.11 3.28
CA LEU A 206 -7.62 -1.22 3.82
C LEU A 206 -9.08 -1.28 3.30
N PRO A 207 -9.81 -0.16 3.09
CA PRO A 207 -11.12 -0.18 2.43
C PRO A 207 -11.18 -0.89 1.08
N HIS A 208 -10.09 -0.87 0.33
CA HIS A 208 -9.97 -1.57 -0.95
C HIS A 208 -9.90 -3.09 -0.80
N PHE A 209 -9.43 -3.60 0.33
CA PHE A 209 -9.26 -5.03 0.55
C PHE A 209 -10.54 -5.72 0.99
N TYR A 210 -11.47 -4.98 1.61
CA TYR A 210 -12.72 -5.54 2.11
C TYR A 210 -13.53 -6.24 1.02
N GLY A 211 -13.86 -7.52 1.27
CA GLY A 211 -14.59 -8.37 0.34
C GLY A 211 -13.74 -8.88 -0.83
N ARG A 212 -12.42 -8.67 -0.82
CA ARG A 212 -11.50 -9.05 -1.90
C ARG A 212 -10.38 -9.95 -1.40
N THR A 213 -9.79 -10.68 -2.33
CA THR A 213 -8.47 -11.29 -2.14
C THR A 213 -7.50 -10.58 -3.09
N ILE A 214 -6.45 -9.99 -2.54
CA ILE A 214 -5.42 -9.29 -3.31
C ILE A 214 -4.09 -10.02 -3.13
N TYR A 215 -3.44 -10.31 -4.24
CA TYR A 215 -2.19 -11.05 -4.33
C TYR A 215 -1.05 -10.10 -4.64
N PHE A 216 0.08 -10.30 -3.97
CA PHE A 216 1.32 -9.56 -4.20
C PHE A 216 2.44 -10.54 -4.53
N GLY A 217 3.08 -10.36 -5.68
CA GLY A 217 4.28 -11.09 -6.07
C GLY A 217 5.55 -10.39 -5.60
N MET A 218 6.51 -11.14 -5.06
CA MET A 218 7.79 -10.59 -4.62
C MET A 218 8.73 -10.25 -5.79
N ASP A 219 9.50 -9.17 -5.65
CA ASP A 219 10.59 -8.82 -6.56
C ASP A 219 11.84 -9.66 -6.27
N ARG A 220 11.88 -10.89 -6.78
CA ARG A 220 12.98 -11.83 -6.51
C ARG A 220 14.16 -11.71 -7.48
N ARG A 221 14.20 -10.66 -8.32
CA ARG A 221 15.28 -10.47 -9.30
C ARG A 221 16.66 -10.32 -8.65
N SER A 222 16.73 -9.61 -7.52
CA SER A 222 17.97 -9.48 -6.73
C SER A 222 18.44 -10.80 -6.10
N LEU A 223 17.56 -11.81 -6.05
CA LEU A 223 17.86 -13.16 -5.55
C LEU A 223 18.16 -14.14 -6.71
N GLY A 224 18.30 -13.65 -7.94
CA GLY A 224 18.60 -14.47 -9.12
C GLY A 224 17.40 -15.22 -9.71
N VAL A 225 16.17 -14.91 -9.28
CA VAL A 225 14.95 -15.53 -9.79
C VAL A 225 14.27 -14.60 -10.81
N SER A 226 13.83 -15.14 -11.95
CA SER A 226 13.10 -14.38 -12.96
C SER A 226 11.64 -14.13 -12.53
N GLY A 227 11.14 -12.92 -12.77
CA GLY A 227 9.78 -12.51 -12.43
C GLY A 227 9.78 -11.07 -11.91
N ALA A 228 8.94 -10.22 -12.50
CA ALA A 228 8.70 -8.89 -11.96
C ALA A 228 7.68 -8.98 -10.81
N PRO A 229 7.77 -8.10 -9.81
CA PRO A 229 6.72 -8.00 -8.79
C PRO A 229 5.40 -7.60 -9.45
N TYR A 230 4.30 -7.97 -8.81
CA TYR A 230 2.97 -7.69 -9.31
C TYR A 230 1.97 -7.50 -8.19
N VAL A 231 0.85 -6.87 -8.51
CA VAL A 231 -0.39 -6.93 -7.75
C VAL A 231 -1.47 -7.59 -8.61
N ALA A 232 -2.30 -8.44 -8.02
CA ALA A 232 -3.40 -9.10 -8.73
C ALA A 232 -4.67 -9.20 -7.88
N PHE A 233 -5.83 -9.11 -8.52
CA PHE A 233 -7.16 -9.10 -7.89
C PHE A 233 -8.27 -9.55 -8.86
#